data_AF-A0A3B9KEB0-F1
#
_entry.id   AF-A0A3B9KEB0-F1
#
_cell.length_a   1.000
_cell.length_b   1.000
_cell.length_c   1.000
_cell.angle_alpha   90.00
_cell.angle_beta   90.00
_cell.angle_gamma   90.00
#
_symmetry.space_group_name_H-M   'P 1'
#
loop_
_entity.id
_entity.type
_entity.pdbx_description
1 polymer ?
#
loop_
_entity_poly.entity_id
_entity_poly.type
_entity_poly.pdbx_seq_one_letter_code
_entity_poly.pdbx_strand_id
1 'polypeptide(L)'
;MKSVRIAGGLGFYGDSWKPIKASIERGNVQYVASDHLAELTLAILQKDRQRDPRLGYTRDFVPMLAELLPIAVPKGVKFILNAGGLNPMAAREVLLAALKKFGLKLKVGVVLGDSVLERLDEIQAAGVSLAHMDTGEDIATVRERLVFASAYLGARP
;
A
#
# COMPACT_ATOMS: atom_id res chain seq x y z
N MET A 1 22.06 -9.50 20.28
CA MET A 1 21.29 -8.79 19.23
C MET A 1 20.05 -9.59 18.89
N LYS A 2 18.87 -8.97 18.79
CA LYS A 2 17.65 -9.65 18.37
C LYS A 2 17.60 -9.65 16.83
N SER A 3 17.57 -10.82 16.20
CA SER A 3 17.49 -10.94 14.74
C SER A 3 16.05 -11.06 14.27
N VAL A 4 15.75 -10.43 13.13
CA VAL A 4 14.47 -10.55 12.43
C VAL A 4 14.67 -11.17 11.06
N ARG A 5 13.72 -12.00 10.62
CA ARG A 5 13.72 -12.58 9.28
C ARG A 5 12.49 -12.08 8.53
N ILE A 6 12.73 -11.47 7.38
CA ILE A 6 11.71 -10.81 6.57
C ILE A 6 11.69 -11.51 5.21
N ALA A 7 10.51 -11.92 4.75
CA ALA A 7 10.27 -12.31 3.37
C ALA A 7 9.89 -11.09 2.54
N GLY A 8 10.50 -10.94 1.37
CA GLY A 8 9.98 -10.08 0.31
C GLY A 8 8.76 -10.74 -0.34
N GLY A 9 7.73 -9.94 -0.58
CA GLY A 9 6.50 -10.36 -1.24
C GLY A 9 6.46 -9.96 -2.70
N LEU A 10 5.25 -9.62 -3.16
CA LEU A 10 4.98 -9.17 -4.52
C LEU A 10 5.89 -7.98 -4.89
N GLY A 11 6.07 -7.76 -6.20
CA GLY A 11 6.66 -6.55 -6.76
C GLY A 11 5.67 -5.57 -7.41
N PHE A 12 4.41 -5.97 -7.62
CA PHE A 12 3.36 -5.14 -8.22
C PHE A 12 1.96 -5.77 -8.05
N TYR A 13 0.90 -5.01 -8.34
CA TYR A 13 -0.48 -5.47 -8.32
C TYR A 13 -0.73 -6.59 -9.36
N GLY A 14 -1.14 -7.79 -8.90
CA GLY A 14 -1.37 -8.96 -9.75
C GLY A 14 -0.19 -9.94 -9.84
N ASP A 15 0.89 -9.70 -9.10
CA ASP A 15 2.04 -10.61 -9.01
C ASP A 15 1.73 -11.88 -8.18
N SER A 16 2.58 -12.90 -8.28
CA SER A 16 2.37 -14.20 -7.67
C SER A 16 2.72 -14.22 -6.18
N TRP A 17 1.78 -14.63 -5.33
CA TRP A 17 2.02 -14.88 -3.90
C TRP A 17 2.54 -16.29 -3.58
N LYS A 18 2.76 -17.15 -4.58
CA LYS A 18 3.29 -18.52 -4.36
C LYS A 18 4.66 -18.53 -3.66
N PRO A 19 5.62 -17.64 -3.99
CA PRO A 19 6.89 -17.57 -3.27
C PRO A 19 6.73 -17.12 -1.81
N ILE A 20 5.74 -16.28 -1.50
CA ILE A 20 5.42 -15.88 -0.12
C ILE A 20 4.99 -17.09 0.69
N LYS A 21 4.09 -17.92 0.13
CA LYS A 21 3.66 -19.18 0.76
C LYS A 21 4.85 -20.08 1.10
N ALA A 22 5.74 -20.32 0.14
CA ALA A 22 6.95 -21.12 0.37
C ALA A 22 7.85 -20.53 1.48
N SER A 23 7.97 -19.20 1.51
CA SER A 23 8.75 -18.48 2.54
C SER A 23 8.14 -18.63 3.94
N ILE A 24 6.82 -18.61 4.07
CA ILE A 24 6.11 -18.85 5.35
C ILE A 24 6.28 -20.31 5.80
N GLU A 25 6.14 -21.25 4.86
CA GLU A 25 6.21 -22.68 5.16
C GLU A 25 7.61 -23.11 5.58
N ARG A 26 8.63 -22.72 4.80
CA ARG A 26 10.00 -23.28 4.87
C ARG A 26 11.05 -22.28 5.36
N GLY A 27 10.74 -20.98 5.33
CA GLY A 27 11.72 -19.92 5.55
C GLY A 27 11.86 -19.45 6.99
N ASN A 28 11.00 -19.88 7.93
CA ASN A 28 10.97 -19.39 9.32
C ASN A 28 10.96 -17.86 9.42
N VAL A 29 10.19 -17.21 8.53
CA VAL A 29 10.08 -15.75 8.45
C VAL A 29 9.18 -15.23 9.56
N GLN A 30 9.46 -14.05 10.07
CA GLN A 30 8.65 -13.37 11.10
C GLN A 30 7.76 -12.29 10.47
N TYR A 31 8.17 -11.75 9.33
CA TYR A 31 7.49 -10.70 8.60
C TYR A 31 7.43 -11.01 7.11
N VAL A 32 6.35 -10.60 6.46
CA VAL A 32 6.23 -10.51 5.01
C VAL A 32 6.06 -9.04 4.66
N ALA A 33 7.02 -8.47 3.95
CA ALA A 33 6.92 -7.13 3.38
C ALA A 33 6.58 -7.29 1.89
N SER A 34 5.36 -6.93 1.50
CA SER A 34 4.87 -7.13 0.13
C SER A 34 4.60 -5.79 -0.54
N ASP A 35 5.12 -5.63 -1.75
CA ASP A 35 4.91 -4.45 -2.57
C ASP A 35 3.83 -4.72 -3.62
N HIS A 36 2.80 -3.88 -3.60
CA HIS A 36 1.64 -3.97 -4.47
C HIS A 36 1.56 -2.78 -5.43
N LEU A 37 2.36 -1.73 -5.22
CA LEU A 37 2.21 -0.48 -5.94
C LEU A 37 3.35 -0.31 -6.93
N ALA A 38 2.99 -0.20 -8.21
CA ALA A 38 3.82 0.38 -9.25
C ALA A 38 3.18 1.69 -9.76
N GLU A 39 3.91 2.45 -10.57
CA GLU A 39 3.41 3.71 -11.15
C GLU A 39 2.08 3.51 -11.90
N LEU A 40 2.00 2.49 -12.77
CA LEU A 40 0.77 2.12 -13.46
C LEU A 40 -0.35 1.71 -12.50
N THR A 41 -0.01 1.07 -11.38
CA THR A 41 -0.99 0.66 -10.36
C THR A 41 -1.72 1.87 -9.81
N LEU A 42 -1.02 2.96 -9.49
CA LEU A 42 -1.66 4.16 -8.93
C LEU A 42 -2.70 4.74 -9.90
N ALA A 43 -2.43 4.74 -11.20
CA ALA A 43 -3.40 5.17 -12.21
C ALA A 43 -4.65 4.29 -12.25
N ILE A 44 -4.48 2.96 -12.13
CA ILE A 44 -5.60 2.00 -12.04
C ILE A 44 -6.44 2.27 -10.78
N LEU A 45 -5.79 2.41 -9.62
CA LEU A 45 -6.46 2.65 -8.35
C LEU A 45 -7.20 3.99 -8.35
N GLN A 46 -6.63 5.01 -8.97
CA GLN A 46 -7.27 6.31 -9.10
C GLN A 46 -8.52 6.23 -9.99
N LYS A 47 -8.44 5.54 -11.14
CA LYS A 47 -9.59 5.31 -12.01
C LYS A 47 -10.71 4.55 -11.30
N ASP A 48 -10.35 3.58 -10.47
CA ASP A 48 -11.31 2.88 -9.62
C ASP A 48 -11.96 3.82 -8.60
N ARG A 49 -11.17 4.66 -7.92
CA ARG A 49 -11.67 5.64 -6.93
C ARG A 49 -12.57 6.71 -7.56
N GLN A 50 -12.29 7.14 -8.79
CA GLN A 50 -13.14 8.07 -9.54
C GLN A 50 -14.52 7.47 -9.86
N ARG A 51 -14.60 6.14 -10.04
CA ARG A 51 -15.87 5.43 -10.29
C ARG A 51 -16.62 5.15 -8.99
N ASP A 52 -15.92 4.81 -7.93
CA ASP A 52 -16.48 4.56 -6.61
C ASP A 52 -15.49 5.05 -5.53
N PRO A 53 -15.84 6.06 -4.71
CA PRO A 53 -14.95 6.63 -3.72
C PRO A 53 -14.55 5.63 -2.62
N ARG A 54 -15.21 4.48 -2.52
CA ARG A 54 -14.85 3.38 -1.60
C ARG A 54 -13.71 2.51 -2.12
N LEU A 55 -13.29 2.68 -3.37
CA LEU A 55 -12.16 1.96 -3.96
C LEU A 55 -10.86 2.78 -3.84
N GLY A 56 -9.80 2.34 -4.51
CA GLY A 56 -8.47 2.96 -4.45
C GLY A 56 -7.40 2.11 -3.78
N TYR A 57 -7.66 0.81 -3.58
CA TYR A 57 -6.74 -0.19 -3.04
C TYR A 57 -6.66 -1.40 -3.98
N THR A 58 -5.60 -2.20 -3.92
CA THR A 58 -5.47 -3.35 -4.83
C THR A 58 -6.51 -4.42 -4.51
N ARG A 59 -7.17 -5.03 -5.50
CA ARG A 59 -8.30 -5.94 -5.21
C ARG A 59 -7.87 -7.36 -4.84
N ASP A 60 -6.61 -7.70 -5.10
CA ASP A 60 -6.01 -9.01 -4.94
C ASP A 60 -5.51 -9.29 -3.52
N PHE A 61 -5.26 -8.26 -2.70
CA PHE A 61 -4.65 -8.46 -1.38
C PHE A 61 -5.53 -9.26 -0.42
N VAL A 62 -6.86 -9.14 -0.48
CA VAL A 62 -7.77 -9.96 0.35
C VAL A 62 -7.77 -11.42 -0.10
N PRO A 63 -7.96 -11.75 -1.40
CA PRO A 63 -7.76 -13.11 -1.89
C PRO A 63 -6.39 -13.70 -1.51
N MET A 64 -5.31 -12.92 -1.67
CA MET A 64 -3.97 -13.33 -1.26
C MET A 64 -3.91 -13.66 0.24
N LEU A 65 -4.41 -12.75 1.09
CA LEU A 65 -4.41 -12.98 2.55
C LEU A 65 -5.31 -14.15 2.96
N ALA A 66 -6.41 -14.41 2.24
CA ALA A 66 -7.26 -15.57 2.50
C ALA A 66 -6.47 -16.89 2.37
N GLU A 67 -5.57 -16.98 1.39
CA GLU A 67 -4.70 -18.14 1.16
C GLU A 67 -3.53 -18.21 2.15
N LEU A 68 -2.97 -17.07 2.54
CA LEU A 68 -1.74 -17.02 3.33
C LEU A 68 -1.97 -16.97 4.84
N LEU A 69 -3.05 -16.36 5.32
CA LEU A 69 -3.32 -16.24 6.75
C LEU A 69 -3.46 -17.60 7.48
N PRO A 70 -4.09 -18.64 6.90
CA PRO A 70 -4.20 -19.95 7.56
C PRO A 70 -2.85 -20.57 7.92
N ILE A 71 -1.81 -20.34 7.11
CA ILE A 71 -0.45 -20.85 7.36
C ILE A 71 0.42 -19.86 8.15
N ALA A 72 0.13 -18.56 8.05
CA ALA A 72 0.91 -17.49 8.67
C ALA A 72 0.57 -17.28 10.15
N VAL A 73 -0.73 -17.33 10.49
CA VAL A 73 -1.22 -17.03 11.84
C VAL A 73 -0.66 -18.00 12.90
N PRO A 74 -0.67 -19.34 12.70
CA PRO A 74 -0.10 -20.27 13.67
C PRO A 74 1.41 -20.07 13.92
N LYS A 75 2.12 -19.48 12.95
CA LYS A 75 3.55 -19.17 13.03
C LYS A 75 3.83 -17.75 13.56
N GLY A 76 2.79 -16.96 13.84
CA GLY A 76 2.93 -15.58 14.30
C GLY A 76 3.51 -14.61 13.27
N VAL A 77 3.39 -14.93 11.97
CA VAL A 77 3.92 -14.08 10.88
C VAL A 77 3.07 -12.82 10.74
N LYS A 78 3.73 -11.67 10.56
CA LYS A 78 3.09 -10.37 10.37
C LYS A 78 3.24 -9.89 8.92
N PHE A 79 2.19 -9.27 8.38
CA PHE A 79 2.19 -8.71 7.03
C PHE A 79 2.34 -7.20 7.08
N ILE A 80 3.21 -6.66 6.23
CA ILE A 80 3.34 -5.23 5.93
C ILE A 80 3.10 -5.09 4.43
N LEU A 81 2.06 -4.36 4.07
CA LEU A 81 1.59 -4.24 2.69
C LEU A 81 1.31 -2.76 2.40
N ASN A 82 1.68 -2.29 1.21
CA ASN A 82 1.19 -1.00 0.67
C ASN A 82 -0.06 -1.17 -0.23
N ALA A 83 -0.71 -2.33 -0.20
CA ALA A 83 -1.94 -2.64 -0.95
C ALA A 83 -3.09 -1.64 -0.73
N GLY A 84 -3.06 -0.86 0.35
CA GLY A 84 -4.01 0.21 0.62
C GLY A 84 -4.03 1.31 -0.43
N GLY A 85 -2.94 1.47 -1.20
CA GLY A 85 -2.86 2.40 -2.32
C GLY A 85 -3.33 3.82 -1.95
N LEU A 86 -4.24 4.35 -2.77
CA LEU A 86 -4.82 5.69 -2.62
C LEU A 86 -6.01 5.73 -1.64
N ASN A 87 -6.41 4.59 -1.07
CA ASN A 87 -7.46 4.53 -0.04
C ASN A 87 -7.18 3.47 1.05
N PRO A 88 -6.16 3.70 1.91
CA PRO A 88 -5.78 2.74 2.94
C PRO A 88 -6.89 2.48 3.98
N MET A 89 -7.77 3.46 4.20
CA MET A 89 -8.89 3.31 5.13
C MET A 89 -9.96 2.35 4.60
N ALA A 90 -10.34 2.46 3.33
CA ALA A 90 -11.26 1.48 2.73
C ALA A 90 -10.65 0.08 2.67
N ALA A 91 -9.35 -0.03 2.37
CA ALA A 91 -8.64 -1.31 2.41
C ALA A 91 -8.72 -1.97 3.79
N ARG A 92 -8.54 -1.20 4.87
CA ARG A 92 -8.72 -1.67 6.25
C ARG A 92 -10.12 -2.22 6.48
N GLU A 93 -11.17 -1.50 6.09
CA GLU A 93 -12.56 -1.93 6.33
C GLU A 93 -12.87 -3.24 5.59
N VAL A 94 -12.42 -3.36 4.34
CA VAL A 94 -12.61 -4.59 3.56
C VAL A 94 -11.80 -5.76 4.14
N LEU A 95 -10.59 -5.50 4.64
CA LEU A 95 -9.80 -6.51 5.34
C LEU A 95 -10.47 -6.96 6.64
N LEU A 96 -10.97 -6.02 7.47
CA LEU A 96 -11.66 -6.36 8.72
C LEU A 96 -12.92 -7.20 8.46
N ALA A 97 -13.69 -6.85 7.42
CA ALA A 97 -14.83 -7.64 6.99
C ALA A 97 -14.42 -9.05 6.54
N ALA A 98 -13.31 -9.19 5.81
CA ALA A 98 -12.78 -10.48 5.39
C ALA A 98 -12.29 -11.32 6.58
N LEU A 99 -11.54 -10.73 7.51
CA LEU A 99 -11.07 -11.41 8.73
C LEU A 99 -12.24 -11.96 9.56
N LYS A 100 -13.33 -11.21 9.68
CA LYS A 100 -14.56 -11.69 10.34
C LYS A 100 -15.12 -12.93 9.65
N LYS A 101 -15.14 -12.97 8.31
CA LYS A 101 -15.59 -14.14 7.54
C LYS A 101 -14.64 -15.33 7.69
N PHE A 102 -13.34 -15.09 7.86
CA PHE A 102 -12.34 -16.13 8.11
C PHE A 102 -12.35 -16.65 9.55
N GLY A 103 -13.14 -16.05 10.44
CA GLY A 103 -13.11 -16.37 11.87
C GLY A 103 -11.81 -15.94 12.57
N LEU A 104 -11.06 -15.01 11.97
CA LEU A 104 -9.78 -14.52 12.48
C LEU A 104 -9.93 -13.17 13.17
N LYS A 105 -9.28 -13.00 14.32
CA LYS A 105 -9.18 -11.72 15.03
C LYS A 105 -7.73 -11.26 15.07
N LEU A 106 -7.36 -10.44 14.07
CA LEU A 106 -6.01 -9.88 13.96
C LEU A 106 -6.02 -8.37 14.25
N LYS A 107 -4.88 -7.86 14.71
CA LYS A 107 -4.65 -6.41 14.82
C LYS A 107 -4.30 -5.87 13.43
N VAL A 108 -5.02 -4.83 13.00
CA VAL A 108 -4.77 -4.14 11.72
C VAL A 108 -4.36 -2.71 12.01
N GLY A 109 -3.16 -2.33 11.58
CA GLY A 109 -2.68 -0.96 11.60
C GLY A 109 -2.71 -0.36 10.20
N VAL A 110 -3.02 0.93 10.11
CA VAL A 110 -2.99 1.70 8.85
C VAL A 110 -2.02 2.85 9.05
N VAL A 111 -1.09 3.01 8.10
CA VAL A 111 -0.17 4.14 8.07
C VAL A 111 -0.70 5.14 7.06
N LEU A 112 -0.82 6.40 7.47
CA LEU A 112 -1.30 7.53 6.66
C LEU A 112 -0.28 8.67 6.74
N GLY A 113 -0.41 9.65 5.84
CA GLY A 113 0.34 10.90 5.89
C GLY A 113 1.23 11.18 4.67
N ASP A 114 1.26 10.27 3.70
CA ASP A 114 1.94 10.48 2.43
C ASP A 114 1.14 11.38 1.48
N SER A 115 -0.19 11.36 1.54
CA SER A 115 -1.00 12.18 0.63
C SER A 115 -0.84 13.68 0.90
N VAL A 116 -0.44 14.41 -0.13
CA VAL A 116 -0.16 15.86 -0.09
C VAL A 116 -0.92 16.66 -1.14
N LEU A 117 -1.86 16.05 -1.87
CA LEU A 117 -2.62 16.72 -2.94
C LEU A 117 -3.30 18.01 -2.46
N GLU A 118 -3.98 17.95 -1.31
CA GLU A 118 -4.67 19.11 -0.71
C GLU A 118 -3.70 20.14 -0.12
N ARG A 119 -2.41 19.79 -0.01
CA ARG A 119 -1.36 20.64 0.59
C ARG A 119 -0.43 21.23 -0.45
N LEU A 120 -0.65 21.00 -1.74
CA LEU A 120 0.25 21.49 -2.79
C LEU A 120 0.39 23.02 -2.74
N ASP A 121 -0.71 23.74 -2.53
CA ASP A 121 -0.69 25.21 -2.50
C ASP A 121 0.04 25.73 -1.24
N GLU A 122 -0.14 25.06 -0.09
CA GLU A 122 0.63 25.32 1.15
C GLU A 122 2.14 25.09 0.92
N ILE A 123 2.48 23.98 0.25
CA ILE A 123 3.86 23.59 -0.05
C ILE A 123 4.52 24.60 -1.01
N GLN A 124 3.80 25.07 -2.04
CA GLN A 124 4.30 26.12 -2.94
C GLN A 124 4.46 27.46 -2.21
N ALA A 125 3.50 27.84 -1.36
CA ALA A 125 3.59 29.06 -0.56
C ALA A 125 4.79 29.03 0.42
N ALA A 126 5.21 27.84 0.86
CA ALA A 126 6.42 27.63 1.66
C ALA A 126 7.73 27.70 0.83
N GLY A 127 7.65 27.99 -0.47
CA GLY A 127 8.82 28.17 -1.34
C GLY A 127 9.31 26.91 -2.05
N VAL A 128 8.56 25.80 -1.97
CA VAL A 128 8.89 24.58 -2.73
C VAL A 128 8.40 24.74 -4.16
N SER A 129 9.31 24.71 -5.12
CA SER A 129 8.99 24.98 -6.53
C SER A 129 7.95 24.02 -7.12
N LEU A 130 8.01 22.73 -6.76
CA LEU A 130 7.20 21.65 -7.36
C LEU A 130 7.26 21.60 -8.90
N ALA A 131 8.24 22.26 -9.53
CA ALA A 131 8.42 22.24 -10.96
C ALA A 131 8.75 20.81 -11.44
N HIS A 132 8.30 20.52 -12.66
CA HIS A 132 8.59 19.24 -13.30
C HIS A 132 10.11 19.03 -13.38
N MET A 133 10.60 17.89 -12.90
CA MET A 133 12.04 17.65 -12.75
C MET A 133 12.80 17.68 -14.09
N ASP A 134 12.17 17.22 -15.18
CA ASP A 134 12.82 17.19 -16.50
C ASP A 134 12.67 18.48 -17.34
N THR A 135 11.54 19.19 -17.23
CA THR A 135 11.21 20.34 -18.10
C THR A 135 11.33 21.68 -17.39
N GLY A 136 11.32 21.70 -16.05
CA GLY A 136 11.27 22.91 -15.26
C GLY A 136 9.91 23.63 -15.31
N GLU A 137 8.90 23.06 -15.96
CA GLU A 137 7.56 23.66 -16.02
C GLU A 137 6.91 23.71 -14.64
N ASP A 138 6.24 24.82 -14.35
CA ASP A 138 5.50 24.99 -13.10
C ASP A 138 4.34 24.00 -12.99
N ILE A 139 4.11 23.47 -11.78
CA ILE A 139 2.99 22.59 -11.46
C ILE A 139 1.63 23.24 -11.77
N ALA A 140 1.54 24.57 -11.80
CA ALA A 140 0.36 25.33 -12.22
C ALA A 140 -0.18 24.91 -13.60
N THR A 141 0.70 24.46 -14.51
CA THR A 141 0.32 23.97 -15.84
C THR A 141 -0.51 22.68 -15.82
N VAL A 142 -0.45 21.92 -14.72
CA VAL A 142 -1.14 20.64 -14.54
C VAL A 142 -2.05 20.62 -13.30
N ARG A 143 -2.09 21.68 -12.48
CA ARG A 143 -2.74 21.73 -11.17
C ARG A 143 -4.16 21.15 -11.15
N GLU A 144 -5.00 21.56 -12.10
CA GLU A 144 -6.41 21.12 -12.23
C GLU A 144 -6.55 19.67 -12.73
N ARG A 145 -5.47 19.10 -13.29
CA ARG A 145 -5.42 17.73 -13.81
C ARG A 145 -4.77 16.75 -12.82
N LEU A 146 -4.22 17.24 -11.70
CA LEU A 146 -3.61 16.38 -10.69
C LEU A 146 -4.67 15.56 -9.98
N VAL A 147 -4.48 14.24 -9.99
CA VAL A 147 -5.45 13.28 -9.47
C VAL A 147 -5.01 12.65 -8.14
N PHE A 148 -3.72 12.65 -7.86
CA PHE A 148 -3.12 12.30 -6.58
C PHE A 148 -1.75 12.97 -6.46
N ALA A 149 -1.27 13.14 -5.24
CA ALA A 149 0.11 13.53 -4.94
C ALA A 149 0.50 12.87 -3.61
N SER A 150 1.65 12.20 -3.61
CA SER A 150 2.19 11.47 -2.46
C SER A 150 3.63 11.86 -2.20
N ALA A 151 3.98 12.03 -0.93
CA ALA A 151 5.32 12.28 -0.45
C ALA A 151 5.97 10.98 0.03
N TYR A 152 7.24 10.79 -0.32
CA TYR A 152 8.04 9.71 0.24
C TYR A 152 8.47 10.10 1.67
N LEU A 153 7.78 9.56 2.67
CA LEU A 153 8.01 9.89 4.08
C LEU A 153 9.33 9.31 4.63
N GLY A 154 9.94 8.37 3.91
CA GLY A 154 11.11 7.64 4.36
C GLY A 154 10.84 6.77 5.59
N ALA A 155 11.91 6.31 6.24
CA ALA A 155 11.85 5.65 7.53
C ALA A 155 12.84 6.33 8.47
N ARG A 156 12.36 6.83 9.61
CA ARG A 156 13.22 7.29 10.72
C ARG A 156 13.28 6.19 11.80
N PRO A 157 14.43 5.99 12.48
CA PRO A 157 14.57 5.02 13.58
C PRO A 157 13.61 5.26 14.74
#